data_AF-A0A1C3X0T7-F1
#
_entry.id   AF-A0A1C3X0T7-F1
#
_cell.length_a   1.000
_cell.length_b   1.000
_cell.length_c   1.000
_cell.angle_alpha   90.00
_cell.angle_beta   90.00
_cell.angle_gamma   90.00
#
_symmetry.space_group_name_H-M   'P 1'
#
loop_
_entity.id
_entity.type
_entity.pdbx_description
1 polymer ?
#
loop_
_entity_poly.entity_id
_entity_poly.type
_entity_poly.pdbx_seq_one_letter_code
_entity_poly.pdbx_strand_id
1 'polypeptide(L)' 'AEATLKALAAAIKARWVCEQAHQQMKEELGLDHFEGRSWQGLHRHALMTMIAYAFLQHQRLNKAKREKKKEARPA' A
#
# COMPACT_ATOMS: atom_id res chain seq x y z
N ALA A 1 2.65 32.03 3.32
CA ALA A 1 3.77 31.13 3.61
C ALA A 1 4.22 30.49 2.30
N GLU A 2 5.48 30.62 1.91
CA GLU A 2 6.00 29.97 0.70
C GLU A 2 6.44 28.54 1.03
N ALA A 3 5.88 27.56 0.33
CA ALA A 3 6.29 26.17 0.46
C ALA A 3 7.63 25.96 -0.26
N THR A 4 8.60 25.31 0.41
CA THR A 4 9.88 24.98 -0.23
C THR A 4 9.68 23.90 -1.30
N LEU A 5 10.52 23.90 -2.33
CA LEU A 5 10.49 22.87 -3.38
C LEU A 5 10.60 21.45 -2.79
N LYS A 6 11.39 21.28 -1.74
CA LYS A 6 11.53 20.00 -1.02
C LYS A 6 10.22 19.57 -0.34
N ALA A 7 9.50 20.52 0.25
CA ALA A 7 8.19 20.24 0.86
C ALA A 7 7.15 19.83 -0.20
N LEU A 8 7.12 20.54 -1.33
CA LEU A 8 6.24 20.21 -2.45
C LEU A 8 6.53 18.82 -3.02
N ALA A 9 7.81 18.50 -3.26
CA ALA A 9 8.22 17.20 -3.77
C ALA A 9 7.90 16.06 -2.78
N ALA A 10 8.03 16.30 -1.47
CA ALA A 10 7.65 15.32 -0.46
C ALA A 10 6.13 15.07 -0.45
N ALA A 11 5.33 16.12 -0.53
CA ALA A 11 3.87 16.02 -0.56
C ALA A 11 3.37 15.26 -1.79
N ILE A 12 3.93 15.55 -2.98
CA ILE A 12 3.57 14.85 -4.23
C ILE A 12 3.90 13.35 -4.13
N LYS A 13 5.09 13.01 -3.62
CA LYS A 13 5.47 11.61 -3.42
C LYS A 13 4.61 10.89 -2.39
N ALA A 14 4.24 11.57 -1.30
CA ALA A 14 3.36 11.02 -0.29
C ALA A 14 1.98 10.70 -0.86
N ARG A 15 1.44 11.57 -1.73
CA ARG A 15 0.18 11.33 -2.42
C ARG A 15 0.25 10.06 -3.27
N TRP A 16 1.30 9.92 -4.09
CA TRP A 16 1.50 8.78 -5.00
C TRP A 16 1.34 7.39 -4.34
N VAL A 17 1.65 7.27 -3.05
CA VAL A 17 1.47 6.03 -2.29
C VAL A 17 0.02 5.56 -2.31
N CYS A 18 -0.95 6.48 -2.31
CA CYS A 18 -2.37 6.17 -2.39
C CYS A 18 -2.75 5.60 -3.76
N GLU A 19 -2.28 6.21 -4.86
CA GLU A 19 -2.54 5.70 -6.21
C GLU A 19 -1.90 4.32 -6.40
N GLN A 20 -0.67 4.13 -5.92
CA GLN A 20 0.00 2.84 -5.95
C GLN A 20 -0.75 1.79 -5.13
N ALA A 21 -1.21 2.12 -3.92
CA ALA A 21 -1.99 1.19 -3.09
C ALA A 21 -3.28 0.75 -3.80
N HIS A 22 -4.01 1.67 -4.43
CA HIS A 22 -5.19 1.33 -5.22
C HIS A 22 -4.87 0.45 -6.42
N GLN A 23 -3.77 0.72 -7.13
CA GLN A 23 -3.35 -0.10 -8.25
C GLN A 23 -3.06 -1.55 -7.79
N GLN A 24 -2.29 -1.72 -6.71
CA GLN A 24 -1.99 -3.06 -6.17
C GLN A 24 -3.24 -3.78 -5.69
N MET A 25 -4.17 -3.09 -5.02
CA MET A 25 -5.42 -3.72 -4.59
C MET A 25 -6.26 -4.22 -5.76
N LYS A 26 -6.30 -3.49 -6.88
CA LYS A 26 -6.97 -3.95 -8.10
C LYS A 26 -6.19 -5.08 -8.79
N GLU A 27 -5.01 -4.76 -9.30
CA GLU A 27 -4.25 -5.64 -10.20
C GLU A 27 -3.69 -6.88 -9.51
N GLU A 28 -3.25 -6.78 -8.25
CA GLU A 28 -2.64 -7.91 -7.53
C GLU A 28 -3.64 -8.66 -6.63
N LEU A 29 -4.65 -7.97 -6.10
CA LEU A 29 -5.54 -8.51 -5.05
C LEU A 29 -7.01 -8.61 -5.48
N GLY A 30 -7.34 -8.28 -6.73
CA GLY A 30 -8.65 -8.49 -7.32
C GLY A 30 -9.75 -7.60 -6.76
N LEU A 31 -9.45 -6.37 -6.32
CA LEU A 31 -10.47 -5.41 -5.89
C LEU A 31 -11.51 -5.16 -6.99
N ASP A 32 -11.10 -5.20 -8.25
CA ASP A 32 -11.92 -5.01 -9.45
C ASP A 32 -12.51 -6.31 -10.01
N HIS A 33 -12.31 -7.46 -9.35
CA HIS A 33 -12.86 -8.75 -9.76
C HIS A 33 -14.24 -9.06 -9.12
N PHE A 34 -14.86 -8.11 -8.43
CA PHE A 34 -16.17 -8.32 -7.82
C PHE A 34 -17.29 -8.26 -8.86
N GLU A 35 -17.95 -9.39 -9.12
CA GLU A 35 -19.05 -9.52 -10.10
C GLU A 35 -20.45 -9.53 -9.46
N GLY A 36 -20.53 -9.40 -8.13
CA GLY A 36 -21.80 -9.42 -7.39
C GLY A 36 -22.61 -8.12 -7.55
N ARG A 37 -23.90 -8.17 -7.17
CA ARG A 37 -24.83 -7.03 -7.25
C ARG A 37 -25.36 -6.54 -5.90
N SER A 38 -24.73 -6.92 -4.80
CA SER A 38 -25.11 -6.47 -3.45
C SER A 38 -24.09 -5.48 -2.89
N TRP A 39 -24.57 -4.38 -2.34
CA TRP A 39 -23.73 -3.41 -1.63
C TRP A 39 -22.94 -4.07 -0.50
N GLN A 40 -23.62 -4.92 0.27
CA GLN A 40 -22.99 -5.66 1.36
C GLN A 40 -21.89 -6.61 0.86
N GLY A 41 -22.09 -7.27 -0.29
CA GLY A 41 -21.09 -8.12 -0.92
C GLY A 41 -19.87 -7.31 -1.36
N LEU A 42 -20.09 -6.18 -2.05
CA LEU A 42 -19.01 -5.28 -2.47
C LEU A 42 -18.21 -4.77 -1.27
N HIS A 43 -18.90 -4.35 -0.20
CA HIS A 43 -18.23 -3.82 0.99
C HIS A 43 -17.39 -4.90 1.70
N ARG A 44 -17.89 -6.14 1.79
CA ARG A 44 -17.13 -7.26 2.35
C ARG A 44 -15.92 -7.60 1.48
N HIS A 45 -16.09 -7.62 0.15
CA HIS A 45 -15.01 -7.86 -0.81
C HIS A 45 -13.89 -6.81 -0.64
N ALA A 46 -14.24 -5.53 -0.70
CA ALA A 46 -13.30 -4.44 -0.52
C ALA A 46 -12.58 -4.51 0.85
N LEU A 47 -13.30 -4.81 1.93
CA LEU A 47 -12.69 -4.98 3.26
C LEU A 47 -11.68 -6.12 3.29
N MET A 48 -12.02 -7.28 2.72
CA MET A 48 -11.11 -8.43 2.66
C MET A 48 -9.87 -8.11 1.82
N THR A 49 -10.02 -7.43 0.67
CA THR A 49 -8.90 -6.99 -0.15
C THR A 49 -7.99 -6.01 0.60
N MET A 50 -8.55 -5.05 1.34
CA MET A 50 -7.77 -4.11 2.17
C MET A 50 -7.01 -4.82 3.31
N ILE A 51 -7.61 -5.82 3.95
CA ILE A 51 -6.94 -6.63 4.98
C ILE A 51 -5.77 -7.40 4.37
N ALA A 52 -5.97 -8.04 3.20
CA ALA A 52 -4.90 -8.73 2.48
C ALA A 52 -3.76 -7.79 2.10
N TYR A 53 -4.09 -6.60 1.60
CA TYR A 53 -3.10 -5.55 1.31
C TYR A 53 -2.30 -5.16 2.55
N ALA A 54 -2.98 -4.86 3.67
CA ALA A 54 -2.32 -4.48 4.93
C ALA A 54 -1.38 -5.58 5.44
N PHE A 55 -1.78 -6.85 5.34
CA PHE A 55 -0.95 -7.99 5.69
C PHE A 55 0.33 -8.07 4.83
N LEU A 56 0.21 -7.90 3.51
CA LEU A 56 1.37 -7.87 2.62
C LEU A 56 2.30 -6.69 2.90
N GLN A 57 1.76 -5.49 3.15
CA GLN A 57 2.59 -4.35 3.54
C GLN A 57 3.32 -4.61 4.85
N HIS A 58 2.66 -5.23 5.84
CA HIS A 58 3.30 -5.62 7.09
C HIS A 58 4.47 -6.58 6.85
N GLN A 59 4.31 -7.58 5.99
CA GLN A 59 5.41 -8.49 5.62
C GLN A 59 6.56 -7.77 4.90
N ARG A 60 6.25 -6.89 3.93
CA ARG A 60 7.25 -6.10 3.18
C ARG A 60 8.08 -5.23 4.12
N LEU A 61 7.43 -4.56 5.07
CA LEU A 61 8.11 -3.75 6.09
C LEU A 61 9.00 -4.60 7.00
N ASN A 62 8.54 -5.77 7.43
CA ASN A 62 9.34 -6.68 8.25
C ASN A 62 10.55 -7.23 7.48
N LYS A 63 10.40 -7.54 6.19
CA LYS A 63 11.50 -7.95 5.31
C LYS A 63 12.55 -6.84 5.20
N ALA A 64 12.13 -5.62 4.87
CA ALA A 64 13.03 -4.47 4.77
C ALA A 64 13.79 -4.19 6.08
N LYS A 65 13.13 -4.33 7.24
CA LYS A 65 13.79 -4.21 8.55
C LYS A 65 14.88 -5.26 8.75
N ARG A 66 14.62 -6.51 8.35
CA ARG A 66 15.59 -7.61 8.45
C ARG A 66 16.79 -7.40 7.53
N GLU A 67 16.55 -6.94 6.31
CA GLU A 67 17.60 -6.63 5.33
C GLU A 67 18.51 -5.52 5.83
N LYS A 68 17.94 -4.41 6.33
CA LYS A 68 18.72 -3.33 6.95
C LYS A 68 19.55 -3.80 8.16
N LYS A 69 18.99 -4.68 9.00
CA LYS A 69 19.73 -5.27 10.13
C LYS A 69 20.90 -6.14 9.67
N LYS A 70 20.75 -6.87 8.57
CA LYS A 70 21.81 -7.71 7.99
C LYS A 70 22.93 -6.85 7.42
N GLU A 71 22.59 -5.79 6.70
CA GLU A 71 23.55 -4.82 6.14
C GLU A 71 24.37 -4.12 7.25
N ALA A 72 23.74 -3.80 8.38
CA ALA A 72 24.38 -3.12 9.50
C ALA A 72 25.30 -4.01 10.37
N ARG A 73 25.29 -5.34 10.19
CA ARG A 73 26.17 -6.24 10.96
C ARG A 73 27.52 -6.37 10.23
N PRO A 74 28.66 -6.01 10.85
CA PRO A 74 29.97 -6.23 10.24
C PRO A 74 30.24 -7.73 10.08
N ALA A 75 31.03 -8.06 9.04
CA ALA A 75 31.39 -9.43 8.67
C ALA A 75 32.10 -10.18 9.80
#